data_AF-A0A8X6W8Z4-F1
#
_entry.id   AF-A0A8X6W8Z4-F1
#
_cell.length_a   1.000
_cell.length_b   1.000
_cell.length_c   1.000
_cell.angle_alpha   90.00
_cell.angle_beta   90.00
_cell.angle_gamma   90.00
#
_symmetry.space_group_name_H-M   'P 1'
#
loop_
_entity.id
_entity.type
_entity.pdbx_description
1 polymer ?
#
loop_
_entity_poly.entity_id
_entity_poly.type
_entity_poly.pdbx_seq_one_letter_code
_entity_poly.pdbx_strand_id
1 'polypeptide(L)'
;MHLDEKASNLGCWRMRANVMRINANILPCRAVPAVENFLWEQDRRENFSLILRPKQRFQNLWRRFGHDSKLYQQYREIIRDYTEQGIIEEVKTEITDNKLKRPVYYLPHQAIKKKKDGRLTSKTRIVFDAGSHQNNELSLNDCLWPGINLNPNLLDILINFRLNAITFCSDIKQAFLQIGLADEHKDAVRFLWSDDEPCVHKRPKLQVYRFNRVHFGVSSSPFLLAATIRHHIEKYKHEFSDTVELLDKNFYVDDLISGGNEFEEALQTSRRANILWKLLEWTSENGLLMMLI
;
A
#
# COMPACT_ATOMS: atom_id res chain seq x y z
N MET A 1 -15.12 -30.51 -31.08
CA MET A 1 -15.98 -29.50 -31.71
C MET A 1 -16.84 -28.88 -30.61
N HIS A 2 -16.31 -27.85 -29.94
CA HIS A 2 -16.93 -26.96 -28.93
C HIS A 2 -15.87 -26.43 -27.94
N LEU A 3 -14.86 -25.72 -28.46
CA LEU A 3 -14.01 -24.83 -27.66
C LEU A 3 -13.69 -23.48 -28.36
N ASP A 4 -14.27 -23.19 -29.53
CA ASP A 4 -13.88 -22.04 -30.38
C ASP A 4 -14.95 -20.96 -30.57
N GLU A 5 -15.95 -20.85 -29.69
CA GLU A 5 -17.00 -19.81 -29.81
C GLU A 5 -16.98 -18.73 -28.72
N LYS A 6 -15.97 -18.71 -27.84
CA LYS A 6 -15.76 -17.59 -26.89
C LYS A 6 -14.62 -16.64 -27.27
N ALA A 7 -13.89 -16.91 -28.35
CA ALA A 7 -12.79 -16.05 -28.82
C ALA A 7 -13.25 -14.92 -29.79
N SER A 8 -14.51 -14.92 -30.23
CA SER A 8 -15.01 -14.02 -31.29
C SER A 8 -15.65 -12.71 -30.81
N ASN A 9 -15.71 -12.44 -29.50
CA ASN A 9 -16.22 -11.16 -28.95
C ASN A 9 -15.12 -10.24 -28.37
N LEU A 10 -13.85 -10.47 -28.73
CA LEU A 10 -12.72 -9.60 -28.36
C LEU A 10 -12.62 -8.30 -29.20
N GLY A 11 -13.56 -8.06 -30.10
CA GLY A 11 -13.61 -6.82 -30.90
C GLY A 11 -14.44 -5.74 -30.23
N CYS A 12 -13.86 -4.96 -29.33
CA CYS A 12 -14.01 -3.48 -29.21
C CYS A 12 -13.47 -2.92 -27.86
N TRP A 13 -12.33 -3.40 -27.35
CA TRP A 13 -11.59 -2.64 -26.34
C TRP A 13 -10.62 -1.70 -27.06
N ARG A 14 -11.18 -0.68 -27.72
CA ARG A 14 -10.41 0.50 -28.10
C ARG A 14 -10.00 1.18 -26.80
N MET A 15 -8.83 0.82 -26.28
CA MET A 15 -8.09 1.62 -25.31
C MET A 15 -8.05 3.06 -25.84
N ARG A 16 -8.89 3.93 -25.28
CA ARG A 16 -8.55 5.34 -25.23
C ARG A 16 -7.44 5.43 -24.20
N ALA A 17 -6.22 5.36 -24.70
CA ALA A 17 -5.01 5.76 -24.00
C ALA A 17 -5.15 7.23 -23.59
N ASN A 18 -5.82 7.49 -22.47
CA ASN A 18 -5.71 8.74 -21.76
C ASN A 18 -4.56 8.60 -20.77
N VAL A 19 -3.37 8.76 -21.33
CA VAL A 19 -2.22 9.51 -20.79
C VAL A 19 -2.05 9.42 -19.27
N MET A 20 -1.11 8.57 -18.82
CA MET A 20 -0.31 8.84 -17.63
C MET A 20 0.19 10.29 -17.69
N ARG A 21 -0.46 11.22 -16.99
CA ARG A 21 0.04 12.58 -16.83
C ARG A 21 0.96 12.61 -15.62
N ILE A 22 2.25 12.39 -15.86
CA ILE A 22 3.30 12.73 -14.91
C ILE A 22 3.42 14.26 -14.95
N ASN A 23 2.90 14.92 -13.92
CA ASN A 23 3.01 16.38 -13.80
C ASN A 23 4.41 16.72 -13.26
N ALA A 24 5.40 16.77 -14.15
CA ALA A 24 6.75 17.20 -13.86
C ALA A 24 6.82 18.73 -13.92
N ASN A 25 6.33 19.41 -12.88
CA ASN A 25 6.67 20.80 -12.56
C ASN A 25 6.07 21.16 -11.20
N ILE A 26 6.92 21.34 -10.18
CA ILE A 26 6.88 22.35 -9.10
C ILE A 26 7.85 21.92 -7.96
N LEU A 27 8.96 22.65 -7.89
CA LEU A 27 9.79 23.03 -6.73
C LEU A 27 10.63 21.98 -5.95
N PRO A 28 11.80 22.41 -5.41
CA PRO A 28 12.77 21.54 -4.77
C PRO A 28 12.46 21.40 -3.27
N CYS A 29 12.09 20.20 -2.83
CA CYS A 29 12.26 19.70 -1.46
C CYS A 29 11.71 18.26 -1.36
N ARG A 30 12.60 17.25 -1.33
CA ARG A 30 12.34 15.80 -1.18
C ARG A 30 11.55 15.20 -2.35
N ALA A 31 12.01 14.08 -2.93
CA ALA A 31 11.39 13.49 -4.13
C ALA A 31 9.86 13.49 -4.08
N VAL A 32 9.25 13.99 -5.15
CA VAL A 32 7.81 13.86 -5.36
C VAL A 32 7.52 12.35 -5.46
N PRO A 33 6.73 11.78 -4.54
CA PRO A 33 6.41 10.36 -4.59
C PRO A 33 5.69 10.07 -5.90
N ALA A 34 5.96 8.92 -6.52
CA ALA A 34 5.18 8.45 -7.67
C ALA A 34 3.69 8.53 -7.32
N VAL A 35 2.89 9.21 -8.15
CA VAL A 35 1.46 9.39 -7.90
C VAL A 35 0.68 8.42 -8.78
N GLU A 36 0.00 7.49 -8.14
CA GLU A 36 -0.73 6.43 -8.81
C GLU A 36 -2.24 6.64 -8.75
N ASN A 37 -2.92 6.02 -9.73
CA ASN A 37 -4.37 6.01 -9.82
C ASN A 37 -4.92 4.65 -9.43
N PHE A 38 -6.09 4.63 -8.80
CA PHE A 38 -6.82 3.38 -8.64
C PHE A 38 -7.42 2.95 -9.97
N LEU A 39 -7.34 1.65 -10.25
CA LEU A 39 -7.86 1.04 -11.46
C LEU A 39 -9.25 0.51 -11.14
N TRP A 40 -10.30 1.15 -11.66
CA TRP A 40 -11.70 0.78 -11.36
C TRP A 40 -12.20 -0.27 -12.37
N GLU A 41 -12.73 -1.41 -11.91
CA GLU A 41 -13.34 -2.42 -12.80
C GLU A 41 -14.71 -2.00 -13.31
N GLN A 42 -15.49 -1.35 -12.45
CA GLN A 42 -16.82 -0.88 -12.76
C GLN A 42 -16.94 0.57 -12.29
N ASP A 43 -17.30 1.47 -13.20
CA ASP A 43 -17.54 2.88 -12.89
C ASP A 43 -18.94 3.03 -12.24
N ARG A 44 -19.19 2.31 -11.15
CA ARG A 44 -20.47 2.28 -10.42
C ARG A 44 -20.55 3.46 -9.46
N ARG A 45 -20.62 4.66 -10.02
CA ARG A 45 -20.65 5.95 -9.32
C ARG A 45 -21.79 6.16 -8.32
N GLU A 46 -22.74 5.22 -8.29
CA GLU A 46 -23.99 5.31 -7.57
C GLU A 46 -23.96 4.63 -6.19
N ASN A 47 -22.95 3.78 -5.90
CA ASN A 47 -22.82 3.07 -4.60
C ASN A 47 -21.87 3.75 -3.59
N PHE A 48 -21.45 4.98 -3.88
CA PHE A 48 -20.33 5.62 -3.20
C PHE A 48 -20.76 6.46 -1.99
N SER A 49 -21.03 5.80 -0.86
CA SER A 49 -21.04 6.38 0.50
C SER A 49 -21.31 5.32 1.60
N LEU A 50 -20.43 4.32 1.73
CA LEU A 50 -20.65 3.20 2.66
C LEU A 50 -20.12 3.47 4.08
N ILE A 51 -20.72 4.45 4.78
CA ILE A 51 -20.23 4.85 6.13
C ILE A 51 -20.77 3.98 7.29
N LEU A 52 -21.89 3.28 7.08
CA LEU A 52 -22.61 2.58 8.16
C LEU A 52 -21.76 1.49 8.83
N ARG A 53 -21.21 0.55 8.05
CA ARG A 53 -20.37 -0.54 8.57
C ARG A 53 -19.09 -0.04 9.25
N PRO A 54 -18.32 0.90 8.65
CA PRO A 54 -17.18 1.54 9.30
C PRO A 54 -17.53 2.22 10.62
N LYS A 55 -18.66 2.93 10.68
CA LYS A 55 -19.14 3.58 11.91
C LYS A 55 -19.45 2.57 13.01
N GLN A 56 -20.13 1.47 12.70
CA GLN A 56 -20.38 0.39 13.67
C GLN A 56 -19.08 -0.26 14.16
N ARG A 57 -18.14 -0.56 13.25
CA ARG A 57 -16.83 -1.13 13.58
C ARG A 57 -16.03 -0.19 14.48
N PHE A 58 -16.04 1.11 14.18
CA PHE A 58 -15.38 2.12 15.00
C PHE A 58 -16.02 2.26 16.39
N GLN A 59 -17.35 2.21 16.51
CA GLN A 59 -18.01 2.23 17.83
C GLN A 59 -17.62 1.03 18.70
N ASN A 60 -17.45 -0.15 18.11
CA ASN A 60 -16.95 -1.32 18.84
C ASN A 60 -15.48 -1.15 19.26
N LEU A 61 -14.65 -0.58 18.38
CA LEU A 61 -13.27 -0.24 18.69
C LEU A 61 -13.18 0.82 19.80
N TRP A 62 -14.04 1.83 19.77
CA TRP A 62 -14.14 2.89 20.78
C TRP A 62 -14.45 2.34 22.17
N ARG A 63 -15.42 1.42 22.28
CA ARG A 63 -15.70 0.73 23.55
C ARG A 63 -14.47 -0.03 24.07
N ARG A 64 -13.70 -0.67 23.18
CA ARG A 64 -12.46 -1.35 23.55
C ARG A 64 -11.39 -0.37 24.03
N PHE A 65 -11.26 0.81 23.41
CA PHE A 65 -10.35 1.86 23.90
C PHE A 65 -10.70 2.32 25.32
N GLY A 66 -11.98 2.37 25.67
CA GLY A 66 -12.42 2.69 27.04
C GLY A 66 -12.00 1.65 28.09
N HIS A 67 -11.71 0.40 27.69
CA HIS A 67 -11.21 -0.65 28.58
C HIS A 67 -9.69 -0.85 28.52
N ASP A 68 -9.04 -0.51 27.39
CA ASP A 68 -7.61 -0.68 27.14
C ASP A 68 -7.01 0.67 26.72
N SER A 69 -6.73 1.53 27.71
CA SER A 69 -6.12 2.86 27.49
C SER A 69 -4.76 2.76 26.80
N LYS A 70 -3.98 1.70 27.07
CA LYS A 70 -2.70 1.47 26.40
C LYS A 70 -2.88 1.25 24.89
N LEU A 71 -3.90 0.48 24.49
CA LEU A 71 -4.22 0.31 23.09
C LEU A 71 -4.64 1.63 22.42
N TYR A 72 -5.41 2.47 23.12
CA TYR A 72 -5.79 3.79 22.61
C TYR A 72 -4.58 4.68 22.36
N GLN A 73 -3.67 4.79 23.34
CA GLN A 73 -2.46 5.60 23.20
C GLN A 73 -1.59 5.13 22.02
N GLN A 74 -1.38 3.82 21.88
CA GLN A 74 -0.65 3.26 20.73
C GLN A 74 -1.33 3.59 19.39
N TYR A 75 -2.66 3.55 19.34
CA TYR A 75 -3.41 3.94 18.15
C TYR A 75 -3.23 5.42 17.82
N ARG A 76 -3.38 6.27 18.83
CA ARG A 76 -3.26 7.72 18.71
C ARG A 76 -1.87 8.13 18.24
N GLU A 77 -0.82 7.50 18.76
CA GLU A 77 0.56 7.70 18.31
C GLU A 77 0.71 7.35 16.82
N ILE A 78 0.20 6.20 16.37
CA ILE A 78 0.28 5.79 14.95
C ILE A 78 -0.47 6.79 14.04
N ILE A 79 -1.67 7.22 14.42
CA ILE A 79 -2.45 8.20 13.64
C ILE A 79 -1.74 9.56 13.60
N ARG A 80 -1.16 10.00 14.72
CA ARG A 80 -0.36 11.23 14.77
C ARG A 80 0.86 11.13 13.87
N ASP A 81 1.63 10.04 13.97
CA ASP A 81 2.82 9.81 13.15
C ASP A 81 2.47 9.79 11.65
N TYR A 82 1.33 9.18 11.27
CA TYR A 82 0.84 9.20 9.88
C TYR A 82 0.45 10.60 9.42
N THR A 83 -0.14 11.41 10.30
CA THR A 83 -0.52 12.79 9.99
C THR A 83 0.71 13.68 9.81
N GLU A 84 1.68 13.58 10.72
CA GLU A 84 2.95 14.34 10.67
C GLU A 84 3.79 14.00 9.42
N GLN A 85 3.75 12.74 8.96
CA GLN A 85 4.40 12.30 7.73
C GLN A 85 3.60 12.65 6.45
N GLY A 86 2.39 13.21 6.58
CA GLY A 86 1.51 13.51 5.44
C GLY A 86 0.95 12.26 4.75
N ILE A 87 1.02 11.09 5.39
CA ILE A 87 0.46 9.82 4.89
C ILE A 87 -1.08 9.88 4.91
N ILE A 88 -1.64 10.52 5.94
CA ILE A 88 -3.07 10.78 6.07
C ILE A 88 -3.30 12.28 6.29
N GLU A 89 -4.52 12.72 6.04
CA GLU A 89 -4.97 14.07 6.36
C GLU A 89 -6.42 14.07 6.83
N GLU A 90 -6.76 15.04 7.69
CA GLU A 90 -8.14 15.27 8.12
C GLU A 90 -8.95 15.93 7.00
N VAL A 91 -10.12 15.38 6.72
CA VAL A 91 -11.06 15.92 5.72
C VAL A 91 -11.88 17.02 6.40
N LYS A 92 -11.47 18.28 6.19
CA LYS A 92 -12.10 19.45 6.82
C LYS A 92 -13.46 19.83 6.23
N THR A 93 -13.71 19.47 4.98
CA THR A 93 -14.97 19.78 4.29
C THR A 93 -15.94 18.62 4.42
N GLU A 94 -17.10 18.87 5.01
CA GLU A 94 -18.24 17.97 4.83
C GLU A 94 -18.53 17.93 3.33
N ILE A 95 -18.31 16.78 2.69
CA ILE A 95 -18.77 16.56 1.31
C ILE A 95 -20.25 16.21 1.43
N THR A 96 -21.03 17.22 1.82
CA THR A 96 -22.49 17.25 1.71
C THR A 96 -22.92 17.34 0.26
N ASP A 97 -21.99 17.66 -0.65
CA ASP A 97 -22.28 17.75 -2.07
C ASP A 97 -21.09 17.18 -2.87
N ASN A 98 -21.10 15.88 -3.13
CA ASN A 98 -20.15 15.24 -4.04
C ASN A 98 -20.52 15.62 -5.49
N LYS A 99 -20.44 16.91 -5.81
CA LYS A 99 -20.79 17.49 -7.11
C LYS A 99 -20.03 16.82 -8.27
N LEU A 100 -18.85 16.28 -7.98
CA LEU A 100 -17.97 15.59 -8.92
C LEU A 100 -18.28 14.09 -9.06
N LYS A 101 -19.27 13.54 -8.32
CA LYS A 101 -19.64 12.11 -8.30
C LYS A 101 -18.42 11.18 -8.13
N ARG A 102 -17.45 11.58 -7.30
CA ARG A 102 -16.24 10.79 -7.04
C ARG A 102 -16.51 9.62 -6.10
N PRO A 103 -15.78 8.50 -6.20
CA PRO A 103 -15.89 7.42 -5.22
C PRO A 103 -15.54 7.90 -3.80
N VAL A 104 -16.47 7.67 -2.87
CA VAL A 104 -16.30 7.91 -1.44
C VAL A 104 -16.51 6.61 -0.69
N TYR A 105 -15.45 6.11 -0.07
CA TYR A 105 -15.48 4.89 0.75
C TYR A 105 -14.84 5.16 2.11
N TYR A 106 -15.40 4.53 3.12
CA TYR A 106 -14.88 4.55 4.48
C TYR A 106 -14.38 3.15 4.82
N LEU A 107 -13.12 3.06 5.20
CA LEU A 107 -12.45 1.82 5.55
C LEU A 107 -12.64 1.58 7.06
N PRO A 108 -13.26 0.46 7.46
CA PRO A 108 -13.16 0.00 8.84
C PRO A 108 -11.71 -0.36 9.13
N HIS A 109 -11.28 -0.11 10.36
CA HIS A 109 -9.93 -0.45 10.81
C HIS A 109 -9.93 -1.15 12.15
N GLN A 110 -8.88 -1.92 12.40
CA GLN A 110 -8.74 -2.72 13.61
C GLN A 110 -7.28 -2.96 14.01
N ALA A 111 -7.10 -3.20 15.31
CA ALA A 111 -5.79 -3.44 15.91
C ALA A 111 -5.35 -4.88 15.66
N ILE A 112 -4.15 -5.07 15.14
CA ILE A 112 -3.46 -6.36 15.18
C ILE A 112 -2.29 -6.24 16.15
N LYS A 113 -2.32 -7.05 17.23
CA LYS A 113 -1.21 -7.19 18.16
C LYS A 113 -0.29 -8.29 17.63
N LYS A 114 0.89 -7.94 17.11
CA LYS A 114 1.95 -8.94 16.86
C LYS A 114 2.52 -9.37 18.21
N LYS A 115 2.20 -10.59 18.66
CA LYS A 115 3.01 -11.27 19.68
C LYS A 115 4.29 -11.72 18.97
N LYS A 116 5.44 -11.12 19.27
CA LYS A 116 6.73 -11.68 18.89
C LYS A 116 7.21 -12.53 20.05
N ASP A 117 7.40 -13.83 19.83
CA ASP A 117 8.08 -14.68 20.80
C ASP A 117 9.42 -14.04 21.18
N GLY A 118 9.65 -13.86 22.48
CA GLY A 118 10.89 -13.30 23.02
C GLY A 118 11.03 -11.78 23.10
N ARG A 119 10.04 -10.95 22.69
CA ARG A 119 10.05 -9.49 22.96
C ARG A 119 8.98 -9.09 23.99
N LEU A 120 9.38 -8.29 24.98
CA LEU A 120 8.53 -7.76 26.05
C LEU A 120 7.41 -6.80 25.56
N THR A 121 7.51 -6.26 24.34
CA THR A 121 6.55 -5.29 23.79
C THR A 121 5.90 -5.80 22.50
N SER A 122 4.56 -5.91 22.50
CA SER A 122 3.77 -6.16 21.28
C SER A 122 3.61 -4.84 20.52
N LYS A 123 4.21 -4.73 19.32
CA LYS A 123 4.00 -3.58 18.43
C LYS A 123 2.60 -3.69 17.84
N THR A 124 1.71 -2.77 18.17
CA THR A 124 0.37 -2.66 17.58
C THR A 124 0.50 -2.17 16.14
N ARG A 125 -0.27 -2.77 15.23
CA ARG A 125 -0.45 -2.29 13.86
C ARG A 125 -1.94 -2.03 13.62
N ILE A 126 -2.23 -0.99 12.85
CA ILE A 126 -3.59 -0.69 12.38
C ILE A 126 -3.74 -1.34 11.01
N VAL A 127 -4.79 -2.13 10.82
CA VAL A 127 -5.15 -2.67 9.51
C VAL A 127 -6.47 -2.07 9.05
N PHE A 128 -6.47 -1.56 7.83
CA PHE A 128 -7.63 -1.02 7.14
C PHE A 128 -8.19 -2.10 6.21
N ASP A 129 -9.50 -2.35 6.30
CA ASP A 129 -10.16 -3.46 5.62
C ASP A 129 -10.97 -2.95 4.42
N ALA A 130 -10.36 -2.94 3.24
CA ALA A 130 -11.00 -2.54 1.99
C ALA A 130 -11.93 -3.62 1.39
N GLY A 131 -11.96 -4.83 1.98
CA GLY A 131 -12.89 -5.91 1.61
C GLY A 131 -14.22 -5.87 2.38
N SER A 132 -14.34 -5.00 3.38
CA SER A 132 -15.59 -4.87 4.16
C SER A 132 -16.73 -4.23 3.36
N HIS A 133 -17.87 -4.93 3.27
CA HIS A 133 -19.16 -4.45 2.76
C HIS A 133 -20.35 -5.03 3.57
N GLN A 134 -21.53 -4.41 3.57
CA GLN A 134 -22.73 -5.08 4.09
C GLN A 134 -23.33 -6.01 3.04
N ASN A 135 -24.33 -6.80 3.43
CA ASN A 135 -25.10 -7.59 2.49
C ASN A 135 -25.67 -6.68 1.38
N ASN A 136 -25.50 -7.09 0.12
CA ASN A 136 -25.91 -6.35 -1.08
C ASN A 136 -25.16 -5.02 -1.33
N GLU A 137 -24.09 -4.74 -0.61
CA GLU A 137 -23.14 -3.66 -0.91
C GLU A 137 -21.86 -4.25 -1.51
N LEU A 138 -21.15 -3.47 -2.33
CA LEU A 138 -19.82 -3.84 -2.83
C LEU A 138 -18.74 -3.22 -1.95
N SER A 139 -17.68 -3.96 -1.67
CA SER A 139 -16.50 -3.41 -1.00
C SER A 139 -15.68 -2.55 -1.97
N LEU A 140 -14.70 -1.82 -1.44
CA LEU A 140 -13.75 -1.11 -2.28
C LEU A 140 -12.99 -2.10 -3.17
N ASN A 141 -12.58 -3.23 -2.62
CA ASN A 141 -11.84 -4.25 -3.37
C ASN A 141 -12.67 -4.91 -4.49
N ASP A 142 -14.00 -5.00 -4.34
CA ASP A 142 -14.88 -5.51 -5.41
C ASP A 142 -15.04 -4.51 -6.57
N CYS A 143 -14.73 -3.24 -6.33
CA CYS A 143 -14.85 -2.17 -7.33
C CYS A 143 -13.51 -1.88 -8.03
N LEU A 144 -12.40 -2.38 -7.48
CA LEU A 144 -11.06 -2.13 -7.97
C LEU A 144 -10.50 -3.34 -8.72
N TRP A 145 -9.90 -3.07 -9.86
CA TRP A 145 -9.14 -4.06 -10.60
C TRP A 145 -7.84 -4.32 -9.85
N PRO A 146 -7.60 -5.56 -9.40
CA PRO A 146 -6.41 -5.89 -8.61
C PRO A 146 -5.10 -5.74 -9.41
N GLY A 147 -5.19 -5.69 -10.74
CA GLY A 147 -4.04 -5.72 -11.63
C GLY A 147 -3.53 -7.14 -11.89
N ILE A 148 -2.62 -7.26 -12.86
CA ILE A 148 -1.91 -8.51 -13.11
C ILE A 148 -0.88 -8.76 -12.00
N ASN A 149 -0.64 -10.02 -11.63
CA ASN A 149 0.43 -10.31 -10.68
C ASN A 149 1.78 -10.07 -11.34
N LEU A 150 2.45 -9.00 -10.94
CA LEU A 150 3.79 -8.66 -11.40
C LEU A 150 4.88 -9.30 -10.52
N ASN A 151 4.54 -9.86 -9.36
CA ASN A 151 5.55 -10.48 -8.52
C ASN A 151 6.08 -11.76 -9.21
N PRO A 152 7.41 -12.00 -9.14
CA PRO A 152 8.00 -13.28 -9.50
C PRO A 152 7.39 -14.41 -8.66
N ASN A 153 7.56 -15.64 -9.15
CA ASN A 153 7.07 -16.82 -8.47
C ASN A 153 7.79 -16.97 -7.12
N LEU A 154 7.01 -16.99 -6.04
CA LEU A 154 7.54 -17.14 -4.68
C LEU A 154 8.33 -18.44 -4.51
N LEU A 155 7.92 -19.53 -5.15
CA LEU A 155 8.62 -20.81 -5.07
C LEU A 155 10.02 -20.69 -5.69
N ASP A 156 10.16 -20.01 -6.82
CA ASP A 156 11.45 -19.82 -7.50
C ASP A 156 12.39 -18.99 -6.61
N ILE A 157 11.87 -17.93 -5.97
CA ILE A 157 12.64 -17.15 -4.99
C ILE A 157 13.11 -18.03 -3.82
N LEU A 158 12.23 -18.85 -3.26
CA LEU A 158 12.57 -19.73 -2.13
C LEU A 158 13.56 -20.82 -2.51
N ILE A 159 13.48 -21.36 -3.72
CA ILE A 159 14.45 -22.33 -4.25
C ILE A 159 15.80 -21.64 -4.42
N ASN A 160 15.86 -20.47 -5.05
CA ASN A 160 17.10 -19.72 -5.22
C ASN A 160 17.74 -19.35 -3.87
N PHE A 161 16.93 -18.95 -2.89
CA PHE A 161 17.38 -18.72 -1.51
C PHE A 161 18.04 -19.96 -0.91
N ARG A 162 17.56 -21.17 -1.20
CA ARG A 162 18.12 -22.43 -0.70
C ARG A 162 19.34 -22.91 -1.48
N LEU A 163 19.45 -22.56 -2.75
CA LEU A 163 20.56 -22.96 -3.62
C LEU A 163 21.80 -22.08 -3.44
N ASN A 164 21.61 -20.80 -3.12
CA ASN A 164 22.71 -19.87 -2.87
C ASN A 164 23.45 -20.25 -1.58
N ALA A 165 24.78 -20.34 -1.66
CA ALA A 165 25.61 -20.56 -0.48
C ALA A 165 25.58 -19.38 0.50
N ILE A 166 25.39 -18.16 -0.03
CA ILE A 166 25.35 -16.90 0.72
C ILE A 166 24.14 -16.11 0.24
N THR A 167 23.31 -15.64 1.17
CA THR A 167 22.08 -14.92 0.85
C THR A 167 22.09 -13.52 1.42
N PHE A 168 21.33 -12.63 0.80
CA PHE A 168 20.99 -11.36 1.40
C PHE A 168 19.51 -11.05 1.21
N CYS A 169 18.95 -10.37 2.20
CA CYS A 169 17.58 -9.91 2.15
C CYS A 169 17.48 -8.42 2.44
N SER A 170 16.46 -7.77 1.87
CA SER A 170 16.11 -6.38 2.12
C SER A 170 14.61 -6.26 2.32
N ASP A 171 14.19 -5.43 3.27
CA ASP A 171 12.80 -5.02 3.45
C ASP A 171 12.71 -3.52 3.12
N ILE A 172 11.85 -3.16 2.15
CA ILE A 172 11.56 -1.77 1.84
C ILE A 172 10.59 -1.23 2.89
N LYS A 173 11.12 -0.36 3.75
CA LYS A 173 10.34 0.28 4.79
C LYS A 173 9.11 0.97 4.21
N GLN A 174 7.94 0.51 4.64
CA GLN A 174 6.65 1.12 4.33
C GLN A 174 6.46 1.35 2.81
N ALA A 175 6.88 0.40 1.99
CA ALA A 175 6.95 0.51 0.53
C ALA A 175 5.70 1.16 -0.11
N PHE A 176 4.50 0.67 0.26
CA PHE A 176 3.23 1.24 -0.23
C PHE A 176 3.07 2.73 0.11
N LEU A 177 3.44 3.14 1.32
CA LEU A 177 3.25 4.51 1.81
C LEU A 177 4.22 5.51 1.14
N GLN A 178 5.24 5.02 0.42
CA GLN A 178 6.10 5.87 -0.40
C GLN A 178 5.44 6.29 -1.72
N ILE A 179 4.31 5.68 -2.09
CA ILE A 179 3.58 5.96 -3.33
C ILE A 179 2.41 6.90 -3.03
N GLY A 180 2.39 8.05 -3.70
CA GLY A 180 1.29 9.00 -3.70
C GLY A 180 0.02 8.42 -4.31
N LEU A 181 -1.13 8.79 -3.77
CA LEU A 181 -2.42 8.54 -4.39
C LEU A 181 -2.94 9.84 -5.03
N ALA A 182 -3.41 9.75 -6.28
CA ALA A 182 -3.96 10.93 -6.96
C ALA A 182 -5.16 11.52 -6.21
N ASP A 183 -5.29 12.85 -6.22
CA ASP A 183 -6.28 13.59 -5.42
C ASP A 183 -7.73 13.16 -5.68
N GLU A 184 -8.02 12.68 -6.88
CA GLU A 184 -9.36 12.19 -7.25
C GLU A 184 -9.74 10.85 -6.61
N HIS A 185 -8.75 10.08 -6.12
CA HIS A 185 -8.95 8.77 -5.53
C HIS A 185 -8.83 8.74 -4.01
N LYS A 186 -8.27 9.79 -3.38
CA LYS A 186 -8.08 9.86 -1.93
C LYS A 186 -9.37 9.68 -1.13
N ASP A 187 -10.50 10.09 -1.69
CA ASP A 187 -11.80 9.93 -1.05
C ASP A 187 -12.33 8.49 -1.04
N ALA A 188 -11.76 7.60 -1.84
CA ALA A 188 -12.05 6.16 -1.79
C ALA A 188 -11.35 5.47 -0.60
N VAL A 189 -10.50 6.16 0.16
CA VAL A 189 -9.70 5.58 1.23
C VAL A 189 -9.80 6.41 2.51
N ARG A 190 -11.03 6.78 2.87
CA ARG A 190 -11.33 7.47 4.13
C ARG A 190 -11.41 6.50 5.28
N PHE A 191 -11.33 7.01 6.50
CA PHE A 191 -11.66 6.26 7.71
C PHE A 191 -12.11 7.20 8.82
N LEU A 192 -12.72 6.62 9.85
CA LEU A 192 -13.23 7.36 11.01
C LEU A 192 -12.22 7.30 12.16
N TRP A 193 -11.97 8.44 12.79
CA TRP A 193 -11.13 8.56 13.98
C TRP A 193 -11.76 9.54 14.98
N SER A 194 -11.22 9.61 16.20
CA SER A 194 -11.63 10.54 17.22
C SER A 194 -10.46 10.79 18.17
N ASP A 195 -10.07 12.05 18.33
CA ASP A 195 -9.03 12.47 19.28
C ASP A 195 -9.54 12.68 20.71
N ASP A 196 -10.86 12.58 20.94
CA ASP A 196 -11.45 12.61 22.28
C ASP A 196 -10.86 11.51 23.19
N GLU A 197 -10.81 11.73 24.50
CA GLU A 197 -10.45 10.66 25.42
C GLU A 197 -11.58 9.60 25.47
N PRO A 198 -11.28 8.29 25.28
CA PRO A 198 -12.27 7.25 25.22
C PRO A 198 -12.97 7.02 26.55
N CYS A 199 -14.29 6.95 26.52
CA CYS A 199 -15.12 6.57 27.66
C CYS A 199 -16.20 5.58 27.19
N VAL A 200 -16.39 4.49 27.96
CA VAL A 200 -17.30 3.39 27.61
C VAL A 200 -18.74 3.87 27.41
N HIS A 201 -19.17 4.90 28.14
CA HIS A 201 -20.53 5.42 28.11
C HIS A 201 -20.72 6.66 27.21
N LYS A 202 -19.66 7.17 26.58
CA LYS A 202 -19.71 8.38 25.74
C LYS A 202 -19.47 8.01 24.28
N ARG A 203 -20.31 8.54 23.38
CA ARG A 203 -20.06 8.44 21.93
C ARG A 203 -18.94 9.41 21.52
N PRO A 204 -17.99 8.98 20.66
CA PRO A 204 -16.91 9.85 20.18
C PRO A 204 -17.45 10.94 19.25
N LYS A 205 -16.80 12.10 19.25
CA LYS A 205 -16.91 13.05 18.14
C LYS A 205 -16.10 12.51 16.96
N LEU A 206 -16.80 12.00 15.94
CA LEU A 206 -16.16 11.40 14.77
C LEU A 206 -15.53 12.47 13.88
N GLN A 207 -14.26 12.28 13.58
CA GLN A 207 -13.50 12.97 12.55
C GLN A 207 -13.27 12.03 11.37
N VAL A 208 -13.14 12.61 10.18
CA VAL A 208 -12.88 11.85 8.95
C VAL A 208 -11.46 12.13 8.52
N TYR A 209 -10.68 11.06 8.35
CA TYR A 209 -9.34 11.11 7.77
C TYR A 209 -9.34 10.39 6.43
N ARG A 210 -8.38 10.70 5.57
CA ARG A 210 -8.14 9.97 4.31
C ARG A 210 -6.66 9.74 4.06
N PHE A 211 -6.34 8.67 3.33
CA PHE A 211 -4.97 8.42 2.88
C PHE A 211 -4.58 9.29 1.69
N ASN A 212 -3.37 9.83 1.75
CA ASN A 212 -2.67 10.52 0.66
C ASN A 212 -1.75 9.59 -0.14
N ARG A 213 -1.63 8.33 0.30
CA ARG A 213 -0.68 7.33 -0.18
C ARG A 213 -1.39 6.01 -0.46
N VAL A 214 -0.80 5.19 -1.33
CA VAL A 214 -1.19 3.78 -1.45
C VAL A 214 -0.92 3.10 -0.11
N HIS A 215 -1.83 2.23 0.35
CA HIS A 215 -1.70 1.57 1.64
C HIS A 215 -2.09 0.09 1.55
N PHE A 216 -1.69 -0.67 2.57
CA PHE A 216 -1.98 -2.09 2.66
C PHE A 216 -3.48 -2.35 2.88
N GLY A 217 -4.00 -3.42 2.27
CA GLY A 217 -5.39 -3.86 2.41
C GLY A 217 -6.26 -3.62 1.18
N VAL A 218 -5.83 -2.75 0.27
CA VAL A 218 -6.48 -2.51 -1.02
C VAL A 218 -5.98 -3.51 -2.07
N SER A 219 -6.89 -4.09 -2.86
CA SER A 219 -6.61 -5.17 -3.82
C SER A 219 -5.60 -4.78 -4.89
N SER A 220 -5.63 -3.53 -5.36
CA SER A 220 -4.72 -3.01 -6.40
C SER A 220 -3.34 -2.59 -5.87
N SER A 221 -3.15 -2.46 -4.56
CA SER A 221 -1.90 -1.95 -3.98
C SER A 221 -0.66 -2.78 -4.37
N PRO A 222 -0.68 -4.14 -4.36
CA PRO A 222 0.48 -4.93 -4.76
C PRO A 222 0.90 -4.69 -6.21
N PHE A 223 -0.07 -4.57 -7.13
CA PHE A 223 0.21 -4.24 -8.52
C PHE A 223 0.82 -2.85 -8.65
N LEU A 224 0.23 -1.84 -8.01
CA LEU A 224 0.73 -0.46 -8.05
C LEU A 224 2.17 -0.38 -7.53
N LEU A 225 2.47 -1.08 -6.43
CA LEU A 225 3.83 -1.15 -5.88
C LEU A 225 4.82 -1.76 -6.88
N ALA A 226 4.51 -2.96 -7.39
CA ALA A 226 5.39 -3.66 -8.30
C ALA A 226 5.59 -2.91 -9.63
N ALA A 227 4.52 -2.33 -10.18
CA ALA A 227 4.58 -1.52 -11.40
C ALA A 227 5.42 -0.25 -11.21
N THR A 228 5.25 0.42 -10.06
CA THR A 228 6.05 1.60 -9.69
C THR A 228 7.53 1.23 -9.58
N ILE A 229 7.87 0.19 -8.81
CA ILE A 229 9.25 -0.26 -8.64
C ILE A 229 9.88 -0.58 -10.00
N ARG A 230 9.21 -1.39 -10.84
CA ARG A 230 9.68 -1.74 -12.19
C ARG A 230 9.94 -0.51 -13.05
N HIS A 231 8.98 0.42 -13.10
CA HIS A 231 9.13 1.65 -13.86
C HIS A 231 10.33 2.48 -13.40
N HIS A 232 10.60 2.50 -12.10
CA HIS A 232 11.72 3.25 -11.52
C HIS A 232 13.08 2.58 -11.79
N ILE A 233 13.22 1.27 -11.59
CA ILE A 233 14.49 0.57 -11.84
C ILE A 233 14.86 0.54 -13.33
N GLU A 234 13.87 0.47 -14.24
CA GLU A 234 14.10 0.43 -15.69
C GLU A 234 14.84 1.68 -16.20
N LYS A 235 14.68 2.84 -15.52
CA LYS A 235 15.41 4.08 -15.84
C LYS A 235 16.93 3.94 -15.75
N TYR A 236 17.41 2.98 -14.96
CA TYR A 236 18.82 2.74 -14.70
C TYR A 236 19.37 1.52 -15.46
N LYS A 237 18.57 0.90 -16.32
CA LYS A 237 18.95 -0.33 -17.03
C LYS A 237 20.22 -0.19 -17.88
N HIS A 238 20.46 0.99 -18.46
CA HIS A 238 21.69 1.25 -19.23
C HIS A 238 22.96 1.22 -18.36
N GLU A 239 22.89 1.66 -17.11
CA GLU A 239 24.05 1.77 -16.21
C GLU A 239 24.18 0.55 -15.26
N PHE A 240 23.04 -0.07 -14.93
CA PHE A 240 22.92 -1.11 -13.92
C PHE A 240 22.15 -2.34 -14.43
N SER A 241 22.30 -2.72 -15.71
CA SER A 241 21.54 -3.82 -16.35
C SER A 241 21.38 -5.07 -15.48
N ASP A 242 22.49 -5.65 -15.02
CA ASP A 242 22.48 -6.88 -14.21
C ASP A 242 21.76 -6.68 -12.87
N THR A 243 21.92 -5.50 -12.27
CA THR A 243 21.25 -5.17 -11.00
C THR A 243 19.76 -4.97 -11.22
N VAL A 244 19.33 -4.30 -12.29
CA VAL A 244 17.92 -4.12 -12.62
C VAL A 244 17.24 -5.47 -12.87
N GLU A 245 17.87 -6.35 -13.65
CA GLU A 245 17.35 -7.70 -13.90
C GLU A 245 17.27 -8.53 -12.61
N LEU A 246 18.28 -8.43 -11.76
CA LEU A 246 18.29 -9.08 -10.46
C LEU A 246 17.15 -8.60 -9.57
N LEU A 247 16.92 -7.30 -9.46
CA LEU A 247 15.83 -6.76 -8.65
C LEU A 247 14.48 -7.21 -9.23
N ASP A 248 14.28 -7.11 -10.55
CA ASP A 248 13.03 -7.48 -11.20
C ASP A 248 12.61 -8.95 -10.94
N LYS A 249 13.58 -9.86 -10.85
CA LYS A 249 13.35 -11.29 -10.61
C LYS A 249 13.25 -11.70 -9.15
N ASN A 250 13.78 -10.88 -8.24
CA ASN A 250 13.96 -11.27 -6.83
C ASN A 250 13.15 -10.44 -5.83
N PHE A 251 12.39 -9.44 -6.30
CA PHE A 251 11.44 -8.70 -5.47
C PHE A 251 10.14 -9.44 -5.30
N TYR A 252 9.74 -9.74 -4.06
CA TYR A 252 8.41 -10.18 -3.72
C TYR A 252 7.72 -9.12 -2.87
N VAL A 253 6.82 -8.35 -3.48
CA VAL A 253 6.12 -7.22 -2.85
C VAL A 253 7.13 -6.19 -2.30
N ASP A 254 7.35 -6.15 -0.99
CA ASP A 254 8.27 -5.25 -0.28
C ASP A 254 9.61 -5.91 0.10
N ASP A 255 9.74 -7.22 -0.10
CA ASP A 255 10.94 -7.99 0.23
C ASP A 255 11.81 -8.26 -1.01
N LEU A 256 13.11 -7.99 -0.92
CA LEU A 256 14.13 -8.49 -1.85
C LEU A 256 14.84 -9.67 -1.22
N ILE A 257 14.92 -10.78 -1.95
CA ILE A 257 15.65 -11.97 -1.50
C ILE A 257 16.54 -12.44 -2.64
N SER A 258 17.85 -12.38 -2.46
CA SER A 258 18.82 -12.83 -3.47
C SER A 258 20.09 -13.36 -2.81
N GLY A 259 21.10 -13.71 -3.59
CA GLY A 259 22.33 -14.32 -3.07
C GLY A 259 23.28 -14.73 -4.18
N GLY A 260 24.35 -15.43 -3.78
CA GLY A 260 25.36 -15.98 -4.67
C GLY A 260 26.11 -17.13 -4.02
N ASN A 261 27.01 -17.75 -4.77
CA ASN A 261 27.83 -18.87 -4.27
C ASN A 261 29.14 -18.40 -3.62
N GLU A 262 29.58 -17.19 -3.95
CA GLU A 262 30.78 -16.57 -3.38
C GLU A 262 30.44 -15.31 -2.58
N PHE A 263 31.17 -15.09 -1.49
CA PHE A 263 30.90 -13.98 -0.57
C PHE A 263 31.06 -12.62 -1.24
N GLU A 264 32.15 -12.45 -1.99
CA GLU A 264 32.45 -11.21 -2.68
C GLU A 264 31.41 -10.88 -3.76
N GLU A 265 30.92 -11.89 -4.48
CA GLU A 265 29.85 -11.72 -5.48
C GLU A 265 28.54 -11.25 -4.82
N ALA A 266 28.10 -11.93 -3.76
CA ALA A 266 26.88 -11.56 -3.03
C ALA A 266 27.02 -10.15 -2.38
N LEU A 267 28.20 -9.82 -1.87
CA LEU A 267 28.51 -8.51 -1.31
C LEU A 267 28.50 -7.40 -2.36
N GLN A 268 29.10 -7.63 -3.53
CA GLN A 268 29.08 -6.65 -4.62
C GLN A 268 27.67 -6.41 -5.14
N THR A 269 26.91 -7.49 -5.33
CA THR A 269 25.52 -7.43 -5.80
C THR A 269 24.64 -6.65 -4.82
N SER A 270 24.74 -6.96 -3.53
CA SER A 270 23.98 -6.24 -2.49
C SER A 270 24.34 -4.76 -2.43
N ARG A 271 25.63 -4.39 -2.58
CA ARG A 271 26.06 -2.99 -2.66
C ARG A 271 25.49 -2.27 -3.88
N ARG A 272 25.52 -2.88 -5.07
CA ARG A 272 24.96 -2.28 -6.29
C ARG A 272 23.47 -2.03 -6.16
N ALA A 273 22.72 -3.01 -5.63
CA ALA A 273 21.31 -2.85 -5.37
C ALA A 273 21.03 -1.74 -4.35
N ASN A 274 21.82 -1.63 -3.28
CA ASN A 274 21.70 -0.53 -2.31
C ASN A 274 21.97 0.86 -2.94
N ILE A 275 22.96 0.98 -3.82
CA ILE A 275 23.22 2.21 -4.59
C ILE A 275 21.98 2.59 -5.41
N LEU A 276 21.40 1.63 -6.13
CA LEU A 276 20.21 1.89 -6.94
C LEU A 276 19.02 2.35 -6.09
N TRP A 277 18.78 1.75 -4.92
CA TRP A 277 17.74 2.21 -3.99
C TRP A 277 17.96 3.63 -3.48
N LYS A 278 19.20 3.99 -3.20
CA LYS A 278 19.54 5.37 -2.81
C LYS A 278 19.30 6.35 -3.94
N LEU A 279 19.63 5.99 -5.19
CA LEU A 279 19.35 6.81 -6.37
C LEU A 279 17.85 7.00 -6.59
N LEU A 280 17.04 6.00 -6.23
CA LEU A 280 15.59 6.08 -6.28
C LEU A 280 14.98 6.88 -5.11
N GLU A 281 15.78 7.25 -4.11
CA GLU A 281 15.34 7.86 -2.84
C GLU A 281 14.43 6.97 -1.97
N TRP A 282 14.50 5.65 -2.13
CA TRP A 282 13.75 4.71 -1.28
C TRP A 282 14.61 4.33 -0.06
N THR A 283 14.12 4.63 1.14
CA THR A 283 14.89 4.46 2.41
C THR A 283 14.45 3.25 3.23
N SER A 284 15.38 2.61 3.96
CA SER A 284 15.10 1.55 4.96
C SER A 284 15.23 2.07 6.41
N GLU A 285 14.70 1.34 7.40
CA GLU A 285 14.68 1.74 8.83
C GLU A 285 16.07 1.98 9.45
N ASN A 286 17.14 1.40 8.90
CA ASN A 286 18.48 1.41 9.51
C ASN A 286 19.59 1.97 8.59
N GLY A 287 19.26 2.59 7.45
CA GLY A 287 20.26 3.07 6.47
C GLY A 287 21.03 1.96 5.72
N LEU A 288 20.98 0.73 6.24
CA LEU A 288 21.33 -0.50 5.54
C LEU A 288 20.04 -1.13 5.03
N LEU A 289 19.92 -1.21 3.70
CA LEU A 289 18.83 -1.95 3.06
C LEU A 289 19.03 -3.46 3.22
N MET A 290 20.27 -3.95 3.34
CA MET A 290 20.55 -5.38 3.18
C MET A 290 21.20 -6.03 4.40
N MET A 291 20.72 -7.22 4.74
CA MET A 291 21.32 -8.12 5.72
C MET A 291 21.84 -9.35 4.98
N LEU A 292 23.14 -9.65 5.14
CA LEU A 292 23.74 -10.90 4.67
C LEU A 292 23.44 -12.01 5.70
N ILE A 293 22.96 -13.15 5.22
CA ILE A 293 22.64 -14.38 5.97
C ILE A 293 23.39 -15.53 5.31
#